data_AF-A0A510JKN6-F1
#
_entry.id   AF-A0A510JKN6-F1
#
_cell.length_a   1.000
_cell.length_b   1.000
_cell.length_c   1.000
_cell.angle_alpha   90.00
_cell.angle_beta   90.00
_cell.angle_gamma   90.00
#
_symmetry.space_group_name_H-M   'P 1'
#
loop_
_entity.id
_entity.type
_entity.pdbx_description
1 polymer ?
#
loop_
_entity_poly.entity_id
_entity_poly.type
_entity_poly.pdbx_seq_one_letter_code
_entity_poly.pdbx_strand_id
1 'polypeptide(L)'
;MKKNTDKLMTKPNNPLGLILFAIIYFFIQAGIYPALAYLFWFVSALFSTALFLVAPEHILKIFVIVFSVTCLIIVLGIMYFLGYLCKGFLKKMNKKALTWIMIVILVYFVFKALFENKNSSIMSYLTNGKKYIFCTISHILFIIGAFYSDKVKKILGSIKFKRK
;
A
#
# COMPACT_ATOMS: atom_id res chain seq x y z
N MET A 1 -40.54 -27.93 -21.74
CA MET A 1 -40.14 -26.65 -21.12
C MET A 1 -38.90 -26.89 -20.27
N LYS A 2 -37.71 -26.54 -20.77
CA LYS A 2 -36.41 -26.97 -20.22
C LYS A 2 -35.92 -25.96 -19.16
N LYS A 3 -35.55 -26.49 -17.99
CA LYS A 3 -35.10 -25.81 -16.76
C LYS A 3 -34.22 -24.56 -16.99
N ASN A 4 -34.59 -23.46 -16.34
CA ASN A 4 -33.81 -22.23 -16.21
C ASN A 4 -33.10 -22.14 -14.82
N THR A 5 -32.71 -23.27 -14.25
CA THR A 5 -32.04 -23.34 -12.93
C THR A 5 -30.52 -23.44 -13.01
N ASP A 6 -29.93 -23.35 -14.21
CA ASP A 6 -28.49 -23.66 -14.40
C ASP A 6 -27.61 -22.41 -14.63
N LYS A 7 -28.15 -21.19 -14.45
CA LYS A 7 -27.34 -19.94 -14.49
C LYS A 7 -26.94 -19.41 -13.12
N LEU A 8 -27.32 -20.10 -12.05
CA LEU A 8 -27.00 -19.76 -10.66
C LEU A 8 -26.07 -20.78 -9.99
N MET A 9 -25.49 -21.71 -10.75
CA MET A 9 -24.48 -22.65 -10.25
C MET A 9 -23.09 -21.98 -10.32
N THR A 10 -22.79 -21.28 -9.22
CA THR A 10 -21.50 -21.39 -8.52
C THR A 10 -20.25 -21.33 -9.40
N LYS A 11 -19.83 -20.09 -9.71
CA LYS A 11 -18.38 -19.79 -9.77
C LYS A 11 -17.77 -20.44 -8.52
N PRO A 12 -16.69 -21.24 -8.61
CA PRO A 12 -16.09 -21.84 -7.43
C PRO A 12 -15.67 -20.69 -6.52
N ASN A 13 -16.52 -20.42 -5.54
CA ASN A 13 -16.18 -19.60 -4.41
C ASN A 13 -15.04 -20.41 -3.82
N ASN A 14 -13.81 -19.95 -3.93
CA ASN A 14 -12.71 -20.45 -3.12
C ASN A 14 -12.72 -19.59 -1.84
N PRO A 15 -13.64 -19.81 -0.88
CA PRO A 15 -13.65 -19.06 0.37
C PRO A 15 -12.33 -19.28 1.10
N LEU A 16 -11.75 -20.49 1.01
CA LEU A 16 -10.42 -20.81 1.53
C LEU A 16 -9.33 -19.90 0.95
N GLY A 17 -9.30 -19.73 -0.38
CA GLY A 17 -8.32 -18.84 -1.02
C GLY A 17 -8.51 -17.37 -0.61
N LEU A 18 -9.76 -16.94 -0.39
CA LEU A 18 -10.09 -15.60 0.11
C LEU A 18 -9.65 -15.38 1.56
N ILE A 19 -9.96 -16.32 2.43
CA ILE A 19 -9.59 -16.28 3.85
C ILE A 19 -8.06 -16.30 3.97
N LEU A 20 -7.40 -17.24 3.27
CA LEU A 20 -5.94 -17.34 3.28
C LEU A 20 -5.28 -16.07 2.76
N PHE A 21 -5.77 -15.53 1.64
CA PHE A 21 -5.28 -14.26 1.12
C PHE A 21 -5.48 -13.12 2.14
N ALA A 22 -6.65 -13.02 2.77
CA ALA A 22 -6.95 -11.98 3.74
C ALA A 22 -6.01 -12.05 4.97
N ILE A 23 -5.75 -13.25 5.49
CA ILE A 23 -4.85 -13.47 6.62
C ILE A 23 -3.42 -13.08 6.25
N ILE A 24 -2.90 -13.60 5.12
CA ILE A 24 -1.54 -13.30 4.65
C ILE A 24 -1.40 -11.80 4.39
N TYR A 25 -2.36 -11.21 3.68
CA TYR A 25 -2.36 -9.80 3.36
C TYR A 25 -2.39 -8.94 4.63
N PHE A 26 -3.26 -9.26 5.59
CA PHE A 26 -3.30 -8.58 6.88
C PHE A 26 -1.97 -8.69 7.63
N PHE A 27 -1.32 -9.86 7.61
CA PHE A 27 -0.02 -10.06 8.25
C PHE A 27 1.08 -9.23 7.60
N ILE A 28 1.13 -9.18 6.25
CA ILE A 28 2.04 -8.32 5.51
C ILE A 28 1.78 -6.83 5.85
N GLN A 29 0.52 -6.43 5.87
CA GLN A 29 0.11 -5.04 6.15
C GLN A 29 0.40 -4.63 7.60
N ALA A 30 0.24 -5.53 8.56
CA ALA A 30 0.36 -5.24 9.99
C ALA A 30 1.78 -5.45 10.53
N GLY A 31 2.57 -6.33 9.93
CA GLY A 31 3.94 -6.63 10.35
C GLY A 31 4.99 -6.03 9.41
N ILE A 32 4.95 -6.43 8.14
CA ILE A 32 6.02 -6.12 7.18
C ILE A 32 6.01 -4.63 6.79
N TYR A 33 4.84 -4.06 6.48
CA TYR A 33 4.77 -2.66 6.02
C TYR A 33 5.19 -1.63 7.09
N PRO A 34 4.83 -1.79 8.38
CA PRO A 34 5.38 -0.96 9.44
C PRO A 34 6.89 -1.12 9.59
N ALA A 35 7.41 -2.35 9.48
CA ALA A 35 8.85 -2.60 9.53
C ALA A 35 9.58 -1.94 8.35
N LEU A 36 9.02 -1.99 7.14
CA LEU A 36 9.54 -1.26 5.98
C LEU A 36 9.54 0.25 6.21
N ALA A 37 8.49 0.81 6.83
CA ALA A 37 8.43 2.23 7.15
C ALA A 37 9.53 2.64 8.14
N TYR A 38 9.79 1.81 9.17
CA TYR A 38 10.89 2.03 10.10
C TYR A 38 12.25 1.93 9.41
N LEU A 39 12.47 0.91 8.58
CA LEU A 39 13.72 0.72 7.84
C LEU A 39 13.97 1.91 6.89
N PHE A 40 12.94 2.37 6.18
CA PHE A 40 13.01 3.56 5.34
C PHE A 40 13.44 4.81 6.13
N TRP A 41 12.84 5.04 7.30
CA TRP A 41 13.19 6.16 8.16
C TRP A 41 14.60 6.03 8.73
N PHE A 42 14.98 4.82 9.14
CA PHE A 42 16.31 4.51 9.66
C PHE A 42 17.41 4.76 8.62
N VAL A 43 17.23 4.30 7.39
CA VAL A 43 18.17 4.55 6.28
C VAL A 43 18.24 6.04 5.95
N SER A 44 17.11 6.74 5.93
CA SER A 44 17.08 8.18 5.71
C SER A 44 17.83 8.94 6.82
N ALA A 45 17.71 8.51 8.07
CA ALA A 45 18.41 9.09 9.21
C ALA A 45 19.93 8.85 9.13
N LEU A 46 20.36 7.61 8.86
CA LEU A 46 21.78 7.27 8.70
C LEU A 46 22.44 8.08 7.57
N PHE A 47 21.75 8.19 6.43
CA PHE A 47 22.21 8.98 5.29
C PHE A 47 22.36 10.47 5.65
N SER A 48 21.41 11.01 6.41
CA SER A 48 21.46 12.40 6.89
C SER A 48 22.67 12.65 7.77
N THR A 49 22.95 11.75 8.72
CA THR A 49 24.12 11.86 9.60
C THR A 49 25.45 11.68 8.87
N ALA A 50 25.53 10.75 7.90
CA ALA A 50 26.76 10.53 7.14
C ALA A 50 27.13 11.74 6.27
N LEU A 51 26.13 12.37 5.64
CA LEU A 51 26.35 13.56 4.81
C LEU A 51 26.69 14.81 5.66
N PHE A 52 26.30 14.82 6.95
CA PHE A 52 26.52 15.94 7.87
C PHE A 52 27.98 16.14 8.23
N LEU A 53 28.76 15.07 8.15
CA LEU A 53 30.21 15.12 8.36
C LEU A 53 30.97 15.70 7.15
N VAL A 54 30.31 15.92 6.00
CA VAL A 54 30.96 16.23 4.73
C VAL A 54 30.48 17.56 4.11
N ALA A 55 29.27 18.04 4.43
CA ALA A 55 28.64 19.15 3.72
C ALA A 55 28.00 20.21 4.63
N PRO A 56 27.90 21.47 4.18
CA PRO A 56 27.25 22.56 4.93
C PRO A 56 25.74 22.31 5.14
N GLU A 57 25.24 22.73 6.31
CA GLU A 57 23.91 22.33 6.84
C GLU A 57 22.72 22.63 5.92
N HIS A 58 22.75 23.75 5.20
CA HIS A 58 21.64 24.18 4.34
C HIS A 58 21.48 23.32 3.08
N ILE A 59 22.60 22.94 2.44
CA ILE A 59 22.60 22.09 1.24
C ILE A 59 22.18 20.66 1.62
N LEU A 60 22.61 20.21 2.80
CA LEU A 60 22.31 18.88 3.30
C LEU A 60 20.83 18.64 3.56
N LYS A 61 20.13 19.61 4.20
CA LYS A 61 18.69 19.51 4.46
C LYS A 61 17.90 19.29 3.17
N ILE A 62 18.22 20.05 2.11
CA ILE A 62 17.56 19.91 0.80
C ILE A 62 17.84 18.52 0.20
N PHE A 63 19.09 18.08 0.23
CA PHE A 63 19.48 16.80 -0.37
C PHE A 63 18.86 15.60 0.34
N VAL A 64 18.82 15.61 1.68
CA VAL A 64 18.14 14.59 2.48
C VAL A 64 16.65 14.53 2.17
N ILE A 65 15.99 15.68 2.04
CA ILE A 65 14.56 15.73 1.69
C ILE A 65 14.34 15.13 0.29
N VAL A 66 15.12 15.54 -0.70
CA VAL A 66 14.99 15.02 -2.08
C VAL A 66 15.26 13.52 -2.15
N PHE A 67 16.30 13.04 -1.46
CA PHE A 67 16.63 11.62 -1.39
C PHE A 67 15.50 10.83 -0.71
N SER A 68 15.02 11.29 0.45
CA SER A 68 13.94 10.64 1.19
C SER A 68 12.65 10.57 0.36
N VAL A 69 12.26 11.66 -0.30
CA VAL A 69 11.09 11.70 -1.19
C VAL A 69 11.27 10.76 -2.38
N THR A 70 12.45 10.71 -2.98
CA THR A 70 12.75 9.79 -4.10
C THR A 70 12.61 8.33 -3.67
N CYS A 71 13.22 7.97 -2.53
CA CYS A 71 13.08 6.64 -1.96
C CYS A 71 11.62 6.30 -1.61
N LEU A 72 10.86 7.27 -1.07
CA LEU A 72 9.45 7.09 -0.78
C LEU A 72 8.66 6.77 -2.07
N ILE A 73 8.88 7.53 -3.15
CA ILE A 73 8.23 7.30 -4.45
C ILE A 73 8.55 5.90 -4.98
N ILE A 74 9.81 5.45 -4.89
CA ILE A 74 10.22 4.11 -5.32
C ILE A 74 9.47 3.04 -4.54
N VAL A 75 9.44 3.13 -3.21
CA VAL A 75 8.76 2.13 -2.37
C VAL A 75 7.25 2.10 -2.66
N LEU A 76 6.61 3.26 -2.79
CA LEU A 76 5.20 3.37 -3.16
C LEU A 76 4.93 2.79 -4.56
N GLY A 77 5.85 2.97 -5.51
CA GLY A 77 5.80 2.37 -6.83
C GLY A 77 5.87 0.84 -6.81
N ILE A 78 6.73 0.27 -5.94
CA ILE A 78 6.80 -1.18 -5.72
C ILE A 78 5.48 -1.71 -5.16
N MET A 79 4.84 -1.01 -4.22
CA MET A 79 3.52 -1.42 -3.69
C MET A 79 2.44 -1.45 -4.77
N TYR A 80 2.40 -0.43 -5.63
CA TYR A 80 1.51 -0.42 -6.79
C TYR A 80 1.79 -1.61 -7.73
N PHE A 81 3.07 -1.90 -7.99
CA PHE A 81 3.48 -3.01 -8.84
C PHE A 81 3.09 -4.38 -8.23
N LEU A 82 3.25 -4.57 -6.92
CA LEU A 82 2.79 -5.75 -6.21
C LEU A 82 1.27 -5.93 -6.37
N GLY A 83 0.50 -4.85 -6.22
CA GLY A 83 -0.94 -4.86 -6.50
C GLY A 83 -1.24 -5.30 -7.93
N TYR A 84 -0.53 -4.75 -8.90
CA TYR A 84 -0.66 -5.12 -10.32
C TYR A 84 -0.37 -6.60 -10.57
N LEU A 85 0.68 -7.17 -9.97
CA LEU A 85 0.99 -8.60 -10.08
C LEU A 85 -0.11 -9.47 -9.48
N CYS A 86 -0.65 -9.08 -8.33
CA CYS A 86 -1.73 -9.81 -7.66
C CYS A 86 -3.07 -9.74 -8.39
N LYS A 87 -3.27 -8.80 -9.33
CA LYS A 87 -4.53 -8.64 -10.08
C LYS A 87 -5.06 -9.92 -10.71
N GLY A 88 -4.19 -10.72 -11.32
CA GLY A 88 -4.59 -11.98 -11.97
C GLY A 88 -5.19 -12.98 -10.98
N PHE A 89 -4.61 -13.05 -9.78
CA PHE A 89 -5.09 -13.88 -8.68
C PHE A 89 -6.39 -13.32 -8.10
N LEU A 90 -6.43 -12.02 -7.82
CA LEU A 90 -7.59 -11.33 -7.22
C LEU A 90 -8.84 -11.38 -8.11
N LYS A 91 -8.67 -11.37 -9.45
CA LYS A 91 -9.78 -11.49 -10.41
C LYS A 91 -10.49 -12.84 -10.37
N LYS A 92 -9.79 -13.91 -9.95
CA LYS A 92 -10.37 -15.25 -9.80
C LYS A 92 -11.30 -15.35 -8.60
N MET A 93 -11.15 -14.47 -7.61
CA MET A 93 -11.88 -14.48 -6.34
C MET A 93 -13.26 -13.81 -6.43
N ASN A 94 -14.06 -13.91 -5.36
CA ASN A 94 -15.33 -13.20 -5.26
C ASN A 94 -15.10 -11.70 -5.04
N LYS A 95 -15.42 -10.90 -6.06
CA LYS A 95 -15.18 -9.44 -6.07
C LYS A 95 -15.87 -8.71 -4.92
N LYS A 96 -17.10 -9.11 -4.54
CA LYS A 96 -17.85 -8.45 -3.47
C LYS A 96 -17.19 -8.68 -2.10
N ALA A 97 -16.87 -9.94 -1.81
CA ALA A 97 -16.24 -10.33 -0.54
C ALA A 97 -14.82 -9.72 -0.41
N LEU A 98 -14.03 -9.77 -1.50
CA LEU A 98 -12.70 -9.19 -1.52
C LEU A 98 -12.72 -7.67 -1.28
N THR A 99 -13.66 -6.95 -1.91
CA THR A 99 -13.81 -5.50 -1.70
C THR A 99 -14.14 -5.19 -0.24
N TRP A 100 -15.05 -5.95 0.37
CA TRP A 100 -15.38 -5.81 1.80
C TRP A 100 -14.16 -6.02 2.70
N ILE A 101 -13.39 -7.08 2.47
CA ILE A 101 -12.16 -7.35 3.23
C ILE A 101 -11.17 -6.20 3.10
N MET A 102 -10.93 -5.71 1.88
CA MET A 102 -10.01 -4.58 1.65
C MET A 102 -10.45 -3.30 2.38
N ILE A 103 -11.76 -3.04 2.47
CA ILE A 103 -12.32 -1.89 3.21
C ILE A 103 -12.15 -2.09 4.71
N VAL A 104 -12.48 -3.27 5.25
CA VAL A 104 -12.31 -3.57 6.69
C VAL A 104 -10.87 -3.39 7.12
N ILE A 105 -9.93 -3.89 6.31
CA ILE A 105 -8.49 -3.73 6.57
C ILE A 105 -8.10 -2.24 6.51
N LEU A 106 -8.56 -1.49 5.50
CA LEU A 106 -8.29 -0.06 5.40
C LEU A 106 -8.81 0.71 6.64
N VAL A 107 -10.05 0.46 7.05
CA VAL A 107 -10.66 1.09 8.22
C VAL A 107 -9.88 0.74 9.49
N TYR A 108 -9.44 -0.51 9.66
CA TYR A 108 -8.59 -0.90 10.78
C TYR A 108 -7.29 -0.09 10.82
N PHE A 109 -6.58 0.08 9.70
CA PHE A 109 -5.33 0.86 9.66
C PHE A 109 -5.55 2.36 9.85
N VAL A 110 -6.62 2.92 9.28
CA VAL A 110 -6.98 4.33 9.49
C VAL A 110 -7.34 4.58 10.96
N PHE A 111 -8.14 3.70 11.56
CA PHE A 111 -8.47 3.79 12.99
C PHE A 111 -7.21 3.71 13.84
N LYS A 112 -6.31 2.78 13.52
CA LYS A 112 -5.04 2.61 14.22
C LYS A 112 -4.12 3.83 14.09
N ALA A 113 -4.06 4.44 12.89
CA ALA A 113 -3.35 5.69 12.66
C ALA A 113 -3.90 6.87 13.48
N LEU A 114 -5.21 6.94 13.69
CA LEU A 114 -5.89 8.02 14.40
C LEU A 114 -5.94 7.83 15.92
N PHE A 115 -6.12 6.59 16.40
CA PHE A 115 -6.51 6.30 17.79
C PHE A 115 -5.46 5.57 18.63
N GLU A 116 -4.42 4.96 18.07
CA GLU A 116 -3.40 4.24 18.86
C GLU A 116 -2.49 5.15 19.70
N ASN A 117 -2.89 6.41 19.88
CA ASN A 117 -2.00 7.48 20.30
C ASN A 117 -2.57 8.44 21.33
N LYS A 118 -3.71 8.13 21.94
CA LYS A 118 -4.26 8.95 23.04
C LYS A 118 -3.42 8.86 24.33
N ASN A 119 -2.58 7.84 24.50
CA ASN A 119 -1.83 7.58 25.74
C ASN A 119 -0.29 7.54 25.59
N SER A 120 0.28 8.00 24.47
CA SER A 120 1.73 7.93 24.23
C SER A 120 2.38 9.32 24.15
N SER A 121 3.68 9.42 24.47
CA SER A 121 4.43 10.68 24.41
C SER A 121 4.45 11.28 22.99
N ILE A 122 4.54 12.61 22.87
CA ILE A 122 4.57 13.34 21.58
C ILE A 122 5.57 12.74 20.56
N MET A 123 6.69 12.19 21.05
CA MET A 123 7.71 11.51 20.23
C MET A 123 7.21 10.19 19.63
N SER A 124 6.53 9.38 20.44
CA SER A 124 5.89 8.13 20.01
C SER A 124 4.68 8.44 19.10
N TYR A 125 4.01 9.57 19.32
CA TYR A 125 2.95 10.04 18.43
C TYR A 125 3.43 10.24 17.00
N LEU A 126 4.54 10.96 16.85
CA LEU A 126 5.17 11.26 15.57
C LEU A 126 5.75 10.03 14.86
N THR A 127 6.25 9.02 15.57
CA THR A 127 6.84 7.82 14.94
C THR A 127 5.81 6.73 14.69
N ASN A 128 4.93 6.44 15.64
CA ASN A 128 3.88 5.44 15.48
C ASN A 128 2.75 5.92 14.56
N GLY A 129 2.40 7.21 14.54
CA GLY A 129 1.41 7.73 13.59
C GLY A 129 1.90 7.61 12.13
N LYS A 130 3.16 7.97 11.88
CA LYS A 130 3.77 7.95 10.53
C LYS A 130 3.79 6.57 9.90
N LYS A 131 4.07 5.50 10.65
CA LYS A 131 4.10 4.13 10.10
C LYS A 131 2.72 3.68 9.62
N TYR A 132 1.65 4.01 10.34
CA TYR A 132 0.29 3.65 9.93
C TYR A 132 -0.23 4.50 8.78
N ILE A 133 0.17 5.78 8.70
CA ILE A 133 -0.06 6.62 7.51
C ILE A 133 0.60 5.99 6.29
N PHE A 134 1.87 5.57 6.41
CA PHE A 134 2.59 4.89 5.33
C PHE A 134 1.90 3.57 4.91
N CYS A 135 1.46 2.77 5.88
CA CYS A 135 0.71 1.53 5.62
C CYS A 135 -0.63 1.80 4.92
N THR A 136 -1.33 2.87 5.30
CA THR A 136 -2.60 3.27 4.70
C THR A 136 -2.41 3.69 3.24
N ILE A 137 -1.40 4.52 2.95
CA ILE A 137 -1.08 4.96 1.59
C ILE A 137 -0.66 3.76 0.73
N SER A 138 0.16 2.86 1.28
CA SER A 138 0.59 1.63 0.62
C SER A 138 -0.58 0.69 0.32
N HIS A 139 -1.55 0.56 1.24
CA HIS A 139 -2.80 -0.17 1.03
C HIS A 139 -3.58 0.39 -0.17
N ILE A 140 -3.72 1.71 -0.22
CA ILE A 140 -4.46 2.39 -1.30
C ILE A 140 -3.76 2.15 -2.65
N LEU A 141 -2.44 2.30 -2.71
CA LEU A 141 -1.66 2.02 -3.92
C LEU A 141 -1.76 0.57 -4.38
N PHE A 142 -1.72 -0.37 -3.44
CA PHE A 142 -1.94 -1.78 -3.72
C PHE A 142 -3.32 -2.02 -4.33
N ILE A 143 -4.39 -1.46 -3.76
CA ILE A 143 -5.75 -1.52 -4.30
C ILE A 143 -5.82 -0.93 -5.71
N ILE A 144 -5.18 0.23 -5.94
CA ILE A 144 -5.17 0.88 -7.26
C ILE A 144 -4.46 -0.03 -8.27
N GLY A 145 -3.31 -0.62 -7.94
CA GLY A 145 -2.61 -1.58 -8.79
C GLY A 145 -3.44 -2.84 -9.08
N ALA A 146 -4.06 -3.39 -8.05
CA ALA A 146 -4.84 -4.62 -8.13
C ALA A 146 -6.13 -4.47 -8.95
N PHE A 147 -6.92 -3.42 -8.70
CA PHE A 147 -8.27 -3.28 -9.25
C PHE A 147 -8.39 -2.25 -10.37
N TYR A 148 -7.54 -1.22 -10.36
CA TYR A 148 -7.68 -0.07 -11.25
C TYR A 148 -6.53 0.07 -12.27
N SER A 149 -5.56 -0.84 -12.28
CA SER A 149 -4.42 -0.76 -13.19
C SER A 149 -4.78 -0.69 -14.68
N ASP A 150 -5.88 -1.31 -15.14
CA ASP A 150 -6.32 -1.17 -16.54
C ASP A 150 -6.76 0.26 -16.85
N LYS A 151 -7.45 0.91 -15.89
CA LYS A 151 -7.84 2.31 -16.03
C LYS A 151 -6.62 3.23 -16.01
N VAL A 152 -5.69 3.00 -15.08
CA VAL A 152 -4.43 3.74 -15.01
C VAL A 152 -3.63 3.58 -16.31
N LYS A 153 -3.50 2.36 -16.83
CA LYS A 153 -2.83 2.07 -18.10
C LYS A 153 -3.49 2.79 -19.28
N LYS A 154 -4.82 2.81 -19.34
CA LYS A 154 -5.58 3.54 -20.38
C LYS A 154 -5.33 5.05 -20.32
N ILE A 155 -5.36 5.63 -19.12
CA ILE A 155 -5.09 7.05 -18.91
C ILE A 155 -3.65 7.37 -19.33
N LEU A 156 -2.67 6.59 -18.85
CA LEU A 156 -1.25 6.77 -19.18
C LEU A 156 -1.00 6.65 -20.69
N GLY A 157 -1.66 5.69 -21.35
CA GLY A 157 -1.63 5.52 -22.80
C GLY A 157 -2.21 6.73 -23.55
N SER A 158 -3.34 7.27 -23.09
CA SER A 158 -3.96 8.47 -23.70
C SER A 158 -3.10 9.73 -23.55
N ILE A 159 -2.40 9.89 -22.43
CA ILE A 159 -1.45 11.00 -22.21
C ILE A 159 -0.25 10.85 -23.15
N LYS A 160 0.28 9.62 -23.29
CA LYS A 160 1.41 9.35 -24.17
C LYS A 160 1.07 9.54 -25.66
N PHE A 161 -0.19 9.28 -26.03
CA PHE A 161 -0.67 9.48 -27.41
C PHE A 161 -0.97 10.96 -27.72
N LYS A 162 -1.40 11.76 -26.75
CA LYS A 162 -1.57 13.23 -26.90
C LYS A 162 -0.26 14.01 -27.04
N ARG A 163 0.87 13.39 -26.71
CA ARG A 163 2.21 13.99 -26.82
C ARG A 163 2.90 13.73 -28.16
N LYS A 164 2.27 12.92 -29.03
CA LYS A 164 2.66 12.73 -30.43
C LYS A 164 1.82 13.64 -31.31
#